data_AF-A0A4U6M4N8-F1
#
_entry.id   AF-A0A4U6M4N8-F1
#
_cell.length_a   1.000
_cell.length_b   1.000
_cell.length_c   1.000
_cell.angle_alpha   90.00
_cell.angle_beta   90.00
_cell.angle_gamma   90.00
#
_symmetry.space_group_name_H-M   'P 1'
#
loop_
_entity.id
_entity.type
_entity.pdbx_description
1 polymer ?
#
loop_
_entity_poly.entity_id
_entity_poly.type
_entity_poly.pdbx_seq_one_letter_code
_entity_poly.pdbx_strand_id
1 'polypeptide(L)' 'IFTVHALDVERIDVDKDASGAMVGFNVHFHSLASASVTALFS' A
#
# COMPACT_ATOMS: atom_id res chain seq x y z
N ILE A 1 -12.23 -0.20 2.29
CA ILE A 1 -11.65 -0.72 1.03
C ILE A 1 -10.39 -1.46 1.40
N PHE A 2 -10.23 -2.70 0.96
CA PHE A 2 -9.00 -3.48 1.13
C PHE A 2 -8.29 -3.51 -0.21
N THR A 3 -7.00 -3.15 -0.24
CA THR A 3 -6.21 -3.08 -1.47
C THR A 3 -4.90 -3.84 -1.30
N VAL A 4 -4.56 -4.65 -2.29
CA VAL A 4 -3.24 -5.27 -2.43
C VAL A 4 -2.46 -4.57 -3.55
N HIS A 5 -1.18 -4.30 -3.33
CA HIS A 5 -0.26 -3.71 -4.30
C HIS A 5 0.89 -4.68 -4.57
N ALA A 6 1.18 -4.94 -5.85
CA ALA A 6 2.38 -5.65 -6.27
C ALA A 6 3.52 -4.64 -6.41
N LEU A 7 4.62 -4.85 -5.68
CA LEU A 7 5.77 -3.95 -5.67
C LEU A 7 6.93 -4.53 -6.49
N ASP A 8 7.75 -3.68 -7.09
CA ASP A 8 8.95 -4.05 -7.84
C ASP A 8 10.20 -4.25 -6.97
N VAL A 9 10.08 -4.00 -5.66
CA VAL A 9 11.14 -4.16 -4.66
C VAL A 9 10.74 -5.15 -3.57
N GLU A 10 11.73 -5.83 -2.98
CA GLU A 10 11.49 -6.77 -1.88
C GLU A 10 11.04 -6.05 -0.59
N ARG A 11 11.57 -4.84 -0.34
CA ARG A 11 11.32 -4.07 0.89
C ARG A 11 11.24 -2.58 0.58
N ILE A 12 10.35 -1.90 1.30
CA ILE A 12 10.26 -0.44 1.36
C ILE A 12 10.76 0.03 2.73
N ASP A 13 11.32 1.24 2.79
CA ASP A 13 11.92 1.79 4.01
C ASP A 13 10.85 2.39 4.94
N VAL A 14 10.24 1.54 5.75
CA VAL A 14 9.20 1.90 6.72
C VAL A 14 9.39 1.16 8.03
N ASP A 15 9.02 1.79 9.13
CA ASP A 15 9.01 1.19 10.47
C ASP A 15 7.58 1.02 11.01
N LYS A 16 7.46 0.60 12.28
CA LYS A 16 6.17 0.37 12.94
C LYS A 16 5.37 1.65 13.24
N ASP A 17 6.01 2.82 13.19
CA ASP A 17 5.41 4.12 13.52
C ASP A 17 5.13 4.95 12.24
N ALA A 18 5.48 4.42 11.07
CA ALA A 18 5.22 5.05 9.78
C ALA A 18 3.72 5.30 9.55
N SER A 19 3.38 6.54 9.17
CA SER A 19 2.00 6.89 8.86
C SER A 19 1.50 6.21 7.58
N GLY A 20 0.18 6.06 7.45
CA GLY A 20 -0.42 5.52 6.23
C GLY A 20 -0.06 6.33 4.96
N ALA A 21 0.14 7.64 5.09
CA ALA A 21 0.57 8.49 3.98
C ALA A 21 2.03 8.22 3.57
N MET A 22 2.94 7.98 4.52
CA MET A 22 4.33 7.60 4.25
C MET A 22 4.41 6.25 3.53
N VAL A 23 3.65 5.27 4.00
CA VAL A 23 3.55 3.95 3.33
C VAL A 23 2.98 4.12 1.93
N GLY A 24 1.91 4.91 1.77
CA GLY A 24 1.29 5.18 0.47
C GLY A 24 2.21 5.86 -0.53
N PHE A 25 3.06 6.79 -0.07
CA PHE A 25 4.10 7.42 -0.89
C PHE A 25 5.09 6.39 -1.43
N ASN A 26 5.65 5.53 -0.57
CA ASN A 26 6.57 4.46 -0.99
C ASN A 26 5.90 3.47 -1.96
N VAL A 27 4.67 3.04 -1.65
CA VAL A 27 3.90 2.15 -2.51
C VAL A 27 3.66 2.78 -3.88
N HIS A 28 3.35 4.07 -3.96
CA HIS A 28 3.10 4.75 -5.24
C HIS A 28 4.28 4.66 -6.20
N PHE A 29 5.51 4.85 -5.70
CA PHE A 29 6.72 4.82 -6.53
C PHE A 29 7.21 3.41 -6.88
N HIS A 30 6.73 2.37 -6.19
CA HIS A 30 7.14 0.98 -6.40
C HIS A 30 6.01 0.09 -6.92
N SER A 31 4.81 0.62 -7.17
CA SER A 31 3.64 -0.17 -7.56
C SER A 31 3.67 -0.57 -9.03
N LEU A 32 3.66 -1.87 -9.30
CA LEU A 32 3.48 -2.46 -10.63
C LEU A 32 1.99 -2.64 -10.98
N ALA A 33 1.18 -3.05 -10.01
CA ALA A 33 -0.26 -3.29 -10.16
C ALA A 33 -0.97 -3.27 -8.81
N SER A 34 -2.29 -3.14 -8.81
CA SER A 34 -3.12 -3.25 -7.60
C SER A 34 -4.46 -3.91 -7.88
N ALA A 35 -5.08 -4.43 -6.83
CA ALA A 35 -6.45 -4.95 -6.84
C ALA A 35 -7.13 -4.60 -5.51
N SER A 36 -8.44 -4.34 -5.55
CA SER A 36 -9.20 -3.91 -4.37
C SER A 36 -10.53 -4.63 -4.22
N VAL A 37 -10.95 -4.80 -2.97
CA VAL A 37 -12.30 -5.25 -2.59
C VAL A 37 -12.91 -4.22 -1.63
N THR A 38 -14.12 -3.75 -1.95
CA THR A 38 -14.84 -2.76 -1.14
C THR A 38 -16.03 -3.41 -0.45
N ALA A 39 -15.96 -3.52 0.87
CA ALA A 39 -17.11 -3.84 1.71
C ALA A 39 -17.81 -2.55 2.17
N LEU A 40 -19.14 -2.58 2.22
CA LEU A 40 -19.97 -1.49 2.74
C LEU A 40 -20.38 -1.81 4.19
N PHE A 41 -20.40 -0.79 5.05
CA PHE A 41 -20.82 -0.89 6.45
C PHE A 41 -21.78 0.26 6.77
N SER A 42 -22.72 0.04 7.69
CA SER A 42 -23.79 0.98 8.10
C SER A 42 -23.83 1.10 9.60
#